data_AF-A0A953DW04-F1
#
_entry.id   AF-A0A953DW04-F1
#
_cell.length_a   1.000
_cell.length_b   1.000
_cell.length_c   1.000
_cell.angle_alpha   90.00
_cell.angle_beta   90.00
_cell.angle_gamma   90.00
#
_symmetry.space_group_name_H-M   'P 1'
#
loop_
_entity.id
_entity.type
_entity.pdbx_description
1 polymer ?
#
loop_
_entity_poly.entity_id
_entity_poly.type
_entity_poly.pdbx_seq_one_letter_code
_entity_poly.pdbx_strand_id
1 'polypeptide(L)'
;MKGVNSYQSQQLNGASPALLVAMLIEKAIVSLKEAIRAIEANDVQARWQANNRASEIINHLWLTLDTEAGGEIAQNLDRLYRFMMNHLVKVDLRNDPQPAAEV
;
A
#
# COMPACT_ATOMS: atom_id res chain seq x y z
N MET A 1 -14.01 -26.54 0.42
CA MET A 1 -12.79 -25.78 0.79
C MET A 1 -13.19 -24.61 1.70
N LYS A 2 -13.19 -24.80 3.02
CA LYS A 2 -13.35 -23.74 4.03
C LYS A 2 -12.26 -23.99 5.08
N GLY A 3 -11.22 -23.15 5.14
CA GLY A 3 -10.13 -23.37 6.09
C GLY A 3 -9.00 -22.34 6.06
N VAL A 4 -8.84 -21.59 4.96
CA VAL A 4 -7.76 -20.58 4.87
C VAL A 4 -8.17 -19.22 5.47
N ASN A 5 -9.47 -18.93 5.59
CA ASN A 5 -9.96 -17.61 6.01
C ASN A 5 -10.09 -17.43 7.55
N SER A 6 -10.23 -18.52 8.31
CA SER A 6 -10.46 -18.43 9.77
C SER A 6 -9.22 -18.03 10.57
N TYR A 7 -8.02 -18.45 10.14
CA TYR A 7 -6.77 -18.14 10.85
C TYR A 7 -6.36 -16.66 10.71
N GLN A 8 -6.52 -16.08 9.52
CA GLN A 8 -6.28 -14.64 9.31
C GLN A 8 -7.30 -13.79 10.07
N SER A 9 -8.57 -14.20 10.07
CA SER A 9 -9.64 -13.51 10.80
C SER A 9 -9.41 -13.50 12.33
N GLN A 10 -8.87 -14.58 12.90
CA GLN A 10 -8.59 -14.68 14.33
C GLN A 10 -7.41 -13.80 14.79
N GLN A 11 -6.38 -13.62 13.96
CA GLN A 11 -5.29 -12.67 14.27
C GLN A 11 -5.77 -11.21 14.25
N LEU A 12 -6.69 -10.87 13.34
CA LEU A 12 -7.20 -9.50 13.21
C LEU A 12 -8.07 -9.07 14.41
N ASN A 13 -8.83 -9.99 15.01
CA ASN A 13 -9.78 -9.67 16.09
C ASN A 13 -9.11 -9.31 17.45
N GLY A 14 -7.80 -9.50 17.59
CA GLY A 14 -7.03 -9.13 18.79
C GLY A 14 -5.77 -8.31 18.50
N ALA A 15 -5.52 -7.95 17.23
CA ALA A 15 -4.37 -7.16 16.84
C ALA A 15 -4.52 -5.72 17.35
N SER A 16 -3.43 -5.15 17.88
CA SER A 16 -3.43 -3.72 18.19
C SER A 16 -3.55 -2.89 16.91
N PRO A 17 -4.11 -1.67 16.96
CA PRO A 17 -4.17 -0.78 15.80
C PRO A 17 -2.80 -0.58 15.13
N ALA A 18 -1.72 -0.49 15.92
CA ALA A 18 -0.36 -0.39 15.41
C ALA A 18 0.07 -1.63 14.61
N LEU A 19 -0.33 -2.83 15.04
CA LEU A 19 -0.04 -4.06 14.30
C LEU A 19 -0.80 -4.12 12.98
N LEU A 20 -2.07 -3.68 12.96
CA LEU A 20 -2.86 -3.59 11.72
C LEU A 20 -2.21 -2.65 10.70
N VAL A 21 -1.73 -1.48 11.16
CA VAL A 21 -0.98 -0.53 10.31
C VAL A 21 0.30 -1.17 9.76
N ALA A 22 1.09 -1.85 10.60
CA ALA A 22 2.30 -2.53 10.15
C ALA A 22 2.00 -3.62 9.09
N MET A 23 0.94 -4.40 9.27
CA MET A 23 0.51 -5.41 8.30
C MET A 23 0.07 -4.80 6.97
N LEU A 24 -0.62 -3.65 7.00
CA LEU A 24 -0.98 -2.91 5.79
C LEU A 24 0.26 -2.41 5.05
N ILE A 25 1.22 -1.81 5.77
CA ILE A 25 2.49 -1.34 5.18
C ILE A 25 3.25 -2.51 4.54
N GLU A 26 3.38 -3.64 5.23
CA GLU A 26 4.03 -4.85 4.68
C GLU A 26 3.36 -5.28 3.36
N LYS A 27 2.02 -5.31 3.33
CA LYS A 27 1.26 -5.67 2.13
C LYS A 27 1.41 -4.65 1.00
N ALA A 28 1.55 -3.36 1.30
CA ALA A 28 1.85 -2.34 0.30
C ALA A 28 3.24 -2.58 -0.31
N ILE A 29 4.27 -2.82 0.51
CA ILE A 29 5.64 -3.12 0.06
C ILE A 29 5.67 -4.35 -0.84
N VAL A 30 4.99 -5.43 -0.46
CA VAL A 30 4.89 -6.65 -1.29
C VAL A 30 4.22 -6.34 -2.63
N SER A 31 3.15 -5.55 -2.63
CA SER A 31 2.43 -5.18 -3.85
C SER A 31 3.28 -4.30 -4.79
N LEU A 32 4.12 -3.40 -4.25
CA LEU A 32 5.05 -2.60 -5.06
C LEU A 32 6.12 -3.48 -5.72
N LYS A 33 6.69 -4.44 -4.97
CA LYS A 33 7.64 -5.42 -5.53
C LYS A 33 7.02 -6.29 -6.61
N GLU A 34 5.73 -6.61 -6.50
CA GLU A 34 4.98 -7.30 -7.54
C GLU A 34 4.78 -6.43 -8.78
N ALA A 35 4.46 -5.14 -8.61
CA ALA A 35 4.33 -4.19 -9.71
C ALA A 35 5.65 -4.04 -10.49
N ILE A 36 6.78 -3.91 -9.77
CA ILE A 36 8.12 -3.83 -10.39
C ILE A 36 8.43 -5.08 -11.21
N ARG A 37 8.24 -6.28 -10.64
CA ARG A 37 8.46 -7.54 -11.35
C ARG A 37 7.54 -7.72 -12.57
N ALA A 38 6.29 -7.26 -12.47
CA ALA A 38 5.35 -7.31 -13.59
C ALA A 38 5.78 -6.37 -14.73
N ILE A 39 6.34 -5.20 -14.42
CA ILE A 39 6.92 -4.29 -15.42
C ILE A 39 8.11 -4.96 -16.12
N GLU A 40 9.02 -5.57 -15.36
CA GLU A 40 10.16 -6.32 -15.92
C GLU A 40 9.72 -7.47 -16.85
N ALA A 41 8.60 -8.11 -16.52
CA ALA A 41 7.99 -9.17 -17.31
C ALA A 41 7.15 -8.67 -18.51
N ASN A 42 7.00 -7.35 -18.70
CA ASN A 42 6.09 -6.73 -19.67
C ASN A 42 4.61 -7.12 -19.48
N ASP A 43 4.20 -7.49 -18.25
CA ASP A 43 2.82 -7.81 -17.91
C ASP A 43 2.09 -6.57 -17.36
N VAL A 44 1.48 -5.83 -18.27
CA VAL A 44 0.78 -4.57 -17.97
C VAL A 44 -0.44 -4.79 -17.07
N GLN A 45 -1.13 -5.93 -17.20
CA GLN A 45 -2.31 -6.23 -16.39
C GLN A 45 -1.91 -6.56 -14.96
N ALA A 46 -0.91 -7.43 -14.78
CA ALA A 46 -0.41 -7.79 -13.46
C ALA A 46 0.19 -6.55 -12.74
N ARG A 47 0.93 -5.70 -13.46
CA ARG A 47 1.40 -4.42 -12.93
C ARG A 47 0.22 -3.59 -12.42
N TRP A 48 -0.81 -3.37 -13.23
CA TRP A 48 -1.96 -2.55 -12.82
C TRP A 48 -2.61 -3.08 -11.55
N GLN A 49 -2.86 -4.39 -11.48
CA GLN A 49 -3.47 -5.02 -10.32
C GLN A 49 -2.60 -4.89 -9.07
N ALA A 50 -1.29 -5.01 -9.20
CA ALA A 50 -0.35 -4.85 -8.09
C ALA A 50 -0.24 -3.39 -7.62
N ASN A 51 -0.11 -2.45 -8.55
CA ASN A 51 -0.02 -1.03 -8.23
C ASN A 51 -1.34 -0.46 -7.66
N ASN A 52 -2.49 -0.92 -8.17
CA ASN A 52 -3.79 -0.55 -7.63
C ASN A 52 -3.97 -1.04 -6.18
N ARG A 53 -3.55 -2.27 -5.85
CA ARG A 53 -3.56 -2.77 -4.48
C ARG A 53 -2.69 -1.93 -3.54
N ALA A 54 -1.48 -1.55 -3.97
CA ALA A 54 -0.63 -0.66 -3.19
C ALA A 54 -1.33 0.69 -2.95
N SER A 55 -1.91 1.27 -4.01
CA SER A 55 -2.63 2.55 -3.95
C SER A 55 -3.83 2.52 -3.01
N GLU A 56 -4.63 1.45 -3.03
CA GLU A 56 -5.76 1.27 -2.12
C GLU A 56 -5.32 1.22 -0.65
N ILE A 57 -4.22 0.54 -0.36
CA ILE A 57 -3.67 0.44 1.00
C ILE A 57 -3.17 1.81 1.48
N ILE A 58 -2.35 2.49 0.69
CA ILE A 58 -1.82 3.82 1.05
C ILE A 58 -2.96 4.82 1.21
N ASN A 59 -3.95 4.79 0.33
CA ASN A 59 -5.14 5.63 0.44
C ASN A 59 -5.94 5.32 1.71
N HIS A 60 -6.08 4.05 2.10
CA HIS A 60 -6.74 3.69 3.35
C HIS A 60 -6.00 4.20 4.60
N LEU A 61 -4.67 4.07 4.63
CA LEU A 61 -3.84 4.62 5.71
C LEU A 61 -3.94 6.15 5.78
N TRP A 62 -4.05 6.80 4.63
CA TRP A 62 -4.22 8.24 4.54
C TRP A 62 -5.60 8.70 5.03
N LEU A 63 -6.68 8.04 4.62
CA LEU A 63 -8.05 8.37 5.03
C LEU A 63 -8.32 8.10 6.51
N THR A 64 -7.55 7.23 7.15
CA THR A 64 -7.69 6.89 8.58
C THR A 64 -6.73 7.69 9.47
N LEU A 65 -5.97 8.62 8.89
CA LEU A 65 -5.01 9.45 9.62
C LEU A 65 -5.72 10.54 10.45
N ASP A 66 -5.52 10.51 11.76
CA ASP A 66 -6.02 11.55 12.66
C ASP A 66 -5.06 12.74 12.71
N THR A 67 -5.33 13.75 11.87
CA THR A 67 -4.54 14.98 11.81
C THR A 67 -4.81 15.94 12.97
N GLU A 68 -5.93 15.79 13.68
CA GLU A 68 -6.30 16.65 14.81
C GLU A 68 -5.54 16.23 16.06
N ALA A 69 -5.57 14.94 16.40
CA ALA A 69 -4.82 14.40 17.55
C ALA A 69 -3.34 14.15 17.23
N GLY A 70 -3.00 13.84 15.98
CA GLY A 70 -1.65 13.41 15.59
C GLY A 70 -0.64 14.54 15.35
N GLY A 71 -1.07 15.80 15.35
CA GLY A 71 -0.20 16.98 15.25
C GLY A 71 0.81 16.92 14.08
N GLU A 72 2.07 17.27 14.37
CA GLU A 72 3.14 17.30 13.35
C GLU A 72 3.40 15.93 12.70
N ILE A 73 3.28 14.84 13.46
CA ILE A 73 3.52 13.48 12.92
C ILE A 73 2.48 13.15 11.86
N ALA A 74 1.19 13.40 12.14
CA ALA A 74 0.14 13.19 11.16
C ALA A 74 0.29 14.11 9.95
N GLN A 75 0.73 15.36 10.12
CA GLN A 75 1.01 16.24 8.98
C GLN A 75 2.18 15.71 8.12
N ASN A 76 3.21 15.12 8.72
CA ASN A 76 4.32 14.53 8.00
C ASN A 76 3.87 13.29 7.22
N LEU A 77 3.01 12.45 7.82
CA LEU A 77 2.43 11.28 7.18
C LEU A 77 1.47 11.64 6.04
N ASP A 78 0.64 12.68 6.18
CA ASP A 78 -0.21 13.20 5.09
C ASP A 78 0.63 13.57 3.86
N ARG A 79 1.73 14.32 4.08
CA ARG A 79 2.65 14.70 2.98
C ARG A 79 3.31 13.49 2.35
N LEU A 80 3.74 12.52 3.16
CA LEU A 80 4.34 11.29 2.68
C LEU A 80 3.35 10.47 1.83
N TYR A 81 2.14 10.23 2.33
CA TYR A 81 1.14 9.44 1.60
C TYR A 81 0.72 10.12 0.29
N ARG A 82 0.59 11.46 0.27
CA ARG A 82 0.35 12.21 -0.98
C ARG A 82 1.51 12.05 -1.96
N PHE A 83 2.76 12.13 -1.48
CA PHE A 83 3.93 11.89 -2.31
C PHE A 83 3.89 10.49 -2.93
N MET A 84 3.62 9.46 -2.12
CA MET A 84 3.52 8.07 -2.57
C MET A 84 2.43 7.92 -3.64
N MET A 85 1.21 8.38 -3.37
CA MET A 85 0.08 8.30 -4.32
C MET A 85 0.39 8.96 -5.66
N ASN A 86 1.06 10.12 -5.67
CA ASN A 86 1.51 10.77 -6.90
C ASN A 86 2.52 9.93 -7.69
N HIS A 87 3.37 9.15 -7.02
CA HIS A 87 4.32 8.25 -7.69
C HIS A 87 3.62 7.00 -8.22
N LEU A 88 2.67 6.43 -7.50
CA LEU A 88 1.90 5.27 -7.96
C LEU A 88 1.10 5.57 -9.23
N VAL A 89 0.56 6.79 -9.37
CA VAL A 89 -0.07 7.20 -10.65
C VAL A 89 0.95 7.20 -11.81
N LYS A 90 2.20 7.62 -11.57
CA LYS A 90 3.25 7.61 -12.60
C LYS A 90 3.66 6.20 -13.02
N VAL A 91 3.61 5.21 -12.11
CA VAL A 91 3.86 3.79 -12.44
C VAL A 91 2.93 3.34 -13.57
N ASP A 92 1.64 3.64 -13.43
CA ASP A 92 0.63 3.25 -14.40
C ASP A 92 0.75 4.02 -15.72
N LEU A 93 0.97 5.34 -15.63
CA LEU A 93 1.05 6.21 -16.80
C LEU A 93 2.29 5.95 -17.65
N ARG A 94 3.42 5.57 -17.02
CA ARG A 94 4.72 5.44 -17.69
C ARG A 94 5.15 4.00 -17.92
N ASN A 95 4.51 3.04 -17.25
CA ASN A 95 4.95 1.64 -17.21
C ASN A 95 6.45 1.53 -16.83
N ASP A 96 6.87 2.36 -15.86
CA ASP A 96 8.24 2.54 -15.39
C ASP A 96 8.33 2.07 -13.93
N PRO A 97 9.30 1.21 -13.56
CA PRO A 97 9.42 0.72 -12.19
C PRO A 97 9.99 1.77 -11.23
N GLN A 98 10.67 2.81 -11.73
CA GLN A 98 11.38 3.77 -10.89
C GLN A 98 10.47 4.49 -9.88
N PRO A 99 9.27 4.99 -10.24
CA PRO A 99 8.37 5.60 -9.26
C PRO A 99 7.91 4.62 -8.17
N ALA A 100 7.81 3.32 -8.45
CA ALA A 100 7.47 2.31 -7.44
C ALA A 100 8.65 1.99 -6.50
N ALA A 101 9.89 2.19 -6.94
CA ALA A 101 11.09 2.00 -6.13
C ALA A 101 11.41 3.20 -5.22
N GLU A 102 10.86 4.37 -5.53
CA GLU A 102 10.98 5.60 -4.73
C GLU A 102 9.94 5.70 -3.60
N VAL A 103 8.96 4.80 -3.61
CA VAL A 103 7.88 4.66 -2.62
C VAL A 103 8.27 3.63 -1.57
#